data_AF-A0A9Q1L968-F1
#
_entry.id   AF-A0A9Q1L968-F1
#
_cell.length_a   1.000
_cell.length_b   1.000
_cell.length_c   1.000
_cell.angle_alpha   90.00
_cell.angle_beta   90.00
_cell.angle_gamma   90.00
#
_symmetry.space_group_name_H-M   'P 1'
#
loop_
_entity.id
_entity.type
_entity.pdbx_description
1 polymer ?
#
loop_
_entity_poly.entity_id
_entity_poly.type
_entity_poly.pdbx_seq_one_letter_code
_entity_poly.pdbx_strand_id
1 'polypeptide(L)'
;MPHSVVVNIGDQLEVITNGKYKSVEHRVIAQPDGNTMSIASFYNPGSDAIIFPAPQLVEKSEKLENSKLIKYPKFVFENYMKLYAVSSSKLKNLGLKL
;
A
#
# COMPACT_ATOMS: atom_id res chain seq x y z
N MET A 1 -21.51 -2.53 -11.61
CA MET A 1 -22.46 -1.90 -10.67
C MET A 1 -22.55 -0.42 -11.01
N PRO A 2 -23.74 0.12 -11.30
CA PRO A 2 -23.93 1.57 -11.42
C PRO A 2 -23.74 2.25 -10.06
N HIS A 3 -23.24 3.49 -10.05
CA HIS A 3 -23.06 4.34 -8.85
C HIS A 3 -22.15 3.75 -7.75
N SER A 4 -21.23 2.87 -8.10
CA SER A 4 -20.24 2.30 -7.18
C SER A 4 -18.85 2.86 -7.44
N VAL A 5 -18.02 2.88 -6.41
CA VAL A 5 -16.57 3.11 -6.52
C VAL A 5 -15.81 1.86 -6.07
N VAL A 6 -14.62 1.67 -6.63
CA VAL A 6 -13.66 0.65 -6.16
C VAL A 6 -12.61 1.36 -5.31
N VAL A 7 -12.35 0.84 -4.11
CA VAL A 7 -11.34 1.37 -3.19
C VAL A 7 -10.25 0.33 -3.01
N ASN A 8 -9.02 0.73 -3.34
CA ASN A 8 -7.83 -0.09 -3.15
C ASN A 8 -7.11 0.31 -1.86
N ILE A 9 -6.48 -0.67 -1.22
CA ILE A 9 -5.62 -0.44 -0.05
C ILE A 9 -4.19 -0.23 -0.57
N GLY A 10 -3.58 0.89 -0.17
CA GLY A 10 -2.18 1.19 -0.46
C GLY A 10 -1.23 0.72 0.65
N ASP A 11 0.07 0.68 0.33
CA ASP A 11 1.11 0.18 1.23
C ASP A 11 1.17 0.92 2.57
N GLN A 12 0.87 2.22 2.57
CA GLN A 12 0.92 3.02 3.80
C GLN A 12 -0.08 2.48 4.84
N LEU A 13 -1.28 2.07 4.41
CA LEU A 13 -2.29 1.51 5.30
C LEU A 13 -1.93 0.07 5.72
N GLU A 14 -1.28 -0.70 4.84
CA GLU A 14 -0.70 -1.99 5.22
C GLU A 14 0.33 -1.83 6.35
N VAL A 15 1.27 -0.88 6.21
CA VAL A 15 2.29 -0.59 7.22
C VAL A 15 1.65 -0.13 8.53
N ILE A 16 0.75 0.86 8.48
CA ILE A 16 0.08 1.42 9.66
C ILE A 16 -0.67 0.33 10.44
N THR A 17 -1.29 -0.62 9.74
CA THR A 17 -2.03 -1.73 10.36
C THR A 17 -1.17 -2.96 10.66
N ASN A 18 0.16 -2.84 10.53
CA ASN A 18 1.13 -3.93 10.74
C ASN A 18 0.80 -5.18 9.92
N GLY A 19 0.27 -5.00 8.70
CA GLY A 19 -0.06 -6.08 7.78
C GLY A 19 -1.45 -6.68 7.95
N LYS A 20 -2.33 -6.09 8.78
CA LYS A 20 -3.72 -6.56 8.93
C LYS A 20 -4.53 -6.34 7.65
N TYR A 21 -4.39 -5.18 7.01
CA TYR A 21 -4.96 -4.92 5.70
C TYR A 21 -3.85 -4.96 4.66
N LYS A 22 -4.03 -5.79 3.63
CA LYS A 22 -3.03 -5.99 2.60
C LYS A 22 -3.21 -5.04 1.43
N SER A 23 -2.14 -4.42 0.97
CA SER A 23 -2.11 -3.70 -0.29
C SER A 23 -2.30 -4.67 -1.46
N VAL A 24 -2.79 -4.13 -2.57
CA VAL A 24 -3.31 -4.94 -3.68
C VAL A 24 -2.73 -4.52 -5.02
N GLU A 25 -2.08 -5.49 -5.67
CA GLU A 25 -1.64 -5.36 -7.05
C GLU A 25 -2.83 -5.29 -7.96
N HIS A 26 -2.88 -4.23 -8.74
CA HIS A 26 -3.86 -4.07 -9.78
C HIS A 26 -3.16 -3.66 -11.07
N ARG A 27 -3.68 -4.18 -12.19
CA ARG A 27 -3.25 -3.82 -13.53
C ARG A 27 -4.46 -3.62 -14.40
N VAL A 28 -4.39 -2.65 -15.30
CA VAL A 28 -5.37 -2.50 -16.38
C VAL A 28 -4.90 -3.32 -17.56
N ILE A 29 -5.77 -4.18 -18.08
CA ILE A 29 -5.52 -4.97 -19.27
C ILE A 29 -6.18 -4.25 -20.44
N ALA A 30 -5.37 -3.76 -21.39
CA ALA A 30 -5.88 -3.16 -22.61
C ALA A 30 -6.57 -4.23 -23.47
N GLN A 31 -7.80 -3.96 -23.90
CA GLN A 31 -8.54 -4.83 -24.82
C GLN A 31 -8.42 -4.27 -26.24
N PRO A 32 -8.26 -5.11 -27.28
CA PRO A 32 -8.06 -4.65 -28.66
C PRO A 32 -9.17 -3.77 -29.23
N ASP A 33 -10.40 -3.95 -28.72
CA ASP A 33 -11.64 -3.36 -29.19
C ASP A 33 -12.39 -2.55 -28.10
N GLY A 34 -11.84 -2.52 -26.88
CA GLY A 34 -12.47 -1.89 -25.73
C GLY A 34 -11.90 -0.50 -25.41
N ASN A 35 -12.76 0.52 -25.40
CA ASN A 35 -12.43 1.81 -24.79
C ASN A 35 -12.86 1.81 -23.32
N THR A 36 -11.90 1.86 -22.38
CA THR A 36 -12.18 1.97 -20.94
C THR A 36 -11.65 3.28 -20.40
N MET A 37 -12.51 4.03 -19.72
CA MET A 37 -12.15 5.28 -19.05
C MET A 37 -12.39 5.15 -17.55
N SER A 38 -11.38 5.51 -16.76
CA SER A 38 -11.43 5.51 -15.30
C SER A 38 -10.70 6.72 -14.74
N ILE A 39 -11.12 7.21 -13.57
CA ILE A 39 -10.44 8.26 -12.83
C ILE A 39 -9.97 7.65 -11.51
N ALA A 40 -8.67 7.78 -11.22
CA ALA A 40 -8.09 7.38 -9.95
C ALA A 40 -7.82 8.61 -9.09
N SER A 41 -8.18 8.53 -7.81
CA SER A 41 -7.85 9.53 -6.80
C SER A 41 -7.10 8.85 -5.66
N PHE A 42 -6.03 9.49 -5.19
CA PHE A 42 -5.14 8.95 -4.16
C PHE A 42 -5.16 9.85 -2.93
N TYR A 43 -5.44 9.26 -1.77
CA TYR A 43 -5.33 9.95 -0.50
C TYR A 43 -3.99 9.62 0.15
N ASN A 44 -2.96 10.37 -0.24
CA ASN A 44 -1.59 10.14 0.21
C ASN A 44 -1.24 10.96 1.47
N PRO A 45 -0.31 10.48 2.30
CA PRO A 45 0.28 11.30 3.36
C PRO A 45 1.03 12.52 2.82
N GLY A 46 1.29 13.49 3.71
CA GLY A 46 2.25 14.56 3.44
C GLY A 46 3.65 14.01 3.14
N SER A 47 4.46 14.75 2.40
CA SER A 47 5.80 14.31 1.98
C SER A 47 6.72 13.98 3.17
N ASP A 48 6.64 14.79 4.22
CA ASP A 48 7.40 14.67 5.47
C ASP A 48 6.78 13.66 6.46
N ALA A 49 5.63 13.07 6.14
CA ALA A 49 4.95 12.15 7.03
C ALA A 49 5.80 10.92 7.32
N ILE A 50 5.87 10.56 8.60
CA ILE A 50 6.59 9.36 9.05
C ILE A 50 5.61 8.20 9.18
N ILE A 51 5.83 7.15 8.41
CA ILE A 51 4.97 5.96 8.32
C ILE A 51 5.61 4.82 9.12
N PHE A 52 4.81 4.20 9.99
CA PHE A 52 5.18 3.05 10.82
C PHE A 52 3.91 2.37 11.38
N PRO A 53 4.00 1.13 11.87
CA PRO A 53 2.88 0.48 12.53
C PRO A 53 2.32 1.31 13.70
N ALA A 54 1.01 1.57 13.69
CA ALA A 54 0.36 2.32 14.75
C ALA A 54 0.30 1.48 16.03
N PRO A 55 0.85 1.95 17.17
CA PRO A 55 0.93 1.15 18.39
C PRO A 55 -0.43 0.59 18.84
N GLN A 56 -1.50 1.39 18.75
CA GLN A 56 -2.85 0.99 19.17
C GLN A 56 -3.45 -0.13 18.30
N LEU A 57 -2.93 -0.33 17.09
CA LEU A 57 -3.35 -1.40 16.18
C LEU A 57 -2.50 -2.66 16.37
N VAL A 58 -1.27 -2.52 16.84
CA VAL A 58 -0.36 -3.63 17.17
C VAL A 58 -0.79 -4.28 18.49
N GLU A 59 -1.05 -3.50 19.54
CA GLU A 59 -1.47 -4.00 20.87
C GLU A 59 -2.77 -4.81 20.82
N LYS A 60 -3.71 -4.48 19.92
CA LYS A 60 -4.94 -5.25 19.72
C LYS A 60 -4.70 -6.61 19.05
N SER A 61 -3.59 -6.78 18.35
CA SER A 61 -3.22 -8.05 17.71
C SER A 61 -2.49 -9.01 18.67
N GLU A 62 -1.97 -8.51 19.81
CA GLU A 62 -1.13 -9.23 20.77
C GLU A 62 -1.84 -10.28 21.63
N LYS A 63 -3.16 -10.48 21.50
CA LYS A 63 -3.79 -11.68 22.10
C LYS A 63 -3.42 -12.98 21.37
N LEU A 64 -2.75 -12.91 20.22
CA LEU A 64 -2.19 -14.07 19.51
C LEU A 64 -0.67 -13.86 19.32
N GLU A 65 0.11 -14.59 20.11
CA GLU A 65 1.45 -15.10 19.77
C GLU A 65 2.66 -14.13 19.80
N ASN A 66 3.32 -14.14 20.96
CA ASN A 66 4.76 -14.03 21.23
C ASN A 66 5.69 -13.50 20.11
N SER A 67 6.24 -12.31 20.36
CA SER A 67 7.60 -11.88 19.99
C SER A 67 8.01 -11.92 18.51
N LYS A 68 7.30 -11.16 17.67
CA LYS A 68 7.82 -10.44 16.47
C LYS A 68 6.87 -9.27 16.14
N LEU A 69 6.83 -8.30 17.05
CA LEU A 69 5.72 -7.35 17.20
C LEU A 69 5.57 -6.32 16.07
N ILE A 70 6.64 -5.98 15.35
CA ILE A 70 6.65 -4.93 14.33
C ILE A 70 7.21 -5.52 13.04
N LYS A 71 6.37 -5.64 12.01
CA LYS A 71 6.75 -6.24 10.72
C LYS A 71 7.39 -5.25 9.75
N TYR A 72 7.11 -3.95 9.92
CA TYR A 72 7.51 -2.91 8.98
C TYR A 72 8.38 -1.86 9.68
N PRO A 73 9.45 -1.37 9.01
CA PRO A 73 10.30 -0.31 9.55
C PRO A 73 9.58 1.05 9.54
N LYS A 74 10.13 2.00 10.29
CA LYS A 74 9.72 3.41 10.27
C LYS A 74 10.44 4.15 9.13
N PHE A 75 9.71 4.91 8.33
CA PHE A 75 10.29 5.65 7.19
C PHE A 75 9.52 6.94 6.87
N VAL A 76 10.15 7.87 6.14
CA VAL A 76 9.52 9.09 5.63
C VAL A 76 8.87 8.81 4.27
N PHE A 77 7.63 9.24 4.08
CA PHE A 77 6.84 8.95 2.88
C PHE A 77 7.52 9.41 1.58
N GLU A 78 8.13 10.60 1.56
CA GLU A 78 8.85 11.10 0.37
C GLU A 78 10.02 10.18 -0.02
N ASN A 79 10.76 9.65 0.94
CA ASN A 79 11.87 8.72 0.66
C ASN A 79 11.37 7.42 0.06
N TYR A 80 10.23 6.92 0.54
CA TYR A 80 9.55 5.76 -0.06
C TYR A 80 9.16 6.06 -1.51
N MET A 81 8.53 7.20 -1.78
CA MET A 81 8.09 7.58 -3.12
C MET A 81 9.25 7.77 -4.10
N LYS A 82 10.40 8.29 -3.65
CA LYS A 82 11.62 8.37 -4.46
C LYS A 82 12.10 6.98 -4.89
N LEU A 83 12.12 6.01 -3.97
CA LEU A 83 12.49 4.63 -4.28
C LEU A 83 11.47 3.97 -5.22
N TYR A 84 10.18 4.19 -4.97
CA TYR A 84 9.09 3.67 -5.79
C TYR A 84 9.18 4.15 -7.23
N ALA A 85 9.36 5.47 -7.44
CA ALA A 85 9.45 6.07 -8.76
C ALA A 85 10.65 5.53 -9.57
N VAL A 86 11.81 5.37 -8.91
CA VAL A 86 13.05 4.86 -9.53
C VAL A 86 12.96 3.36 -9.81
N SER A 87 12.18 2.61 -9.03
CA SER A 87 12.14 1.15 -9.06
C SER A 87 10.91 0.57 -9.77
N SER A 88 10.14 1.38 -10.50
CA SER A 88 9.00 0.93 -11.33
C SER A 88 9.34 -0.21 -12.31
N SER A 89 10.60 -0.28 -12.76
CA SER A 89 11.14 -1.33 -13.63
C SER A 89 11.92 -2.42 -12.89
N LYS A 90 12.41 -2.18 -11.66
CA LYS A 90 13.23 -3.14 -10.87
C LYS A 90 12.41 -3.92 -9.82
N LEU A 91 11.32 -3.36 -9.30
CA LEU A 91 10.39 -4.03 -8.36
C LEU A 91 9.65 -5.21 -8.98
N LYS A 92 9.40 -5.18 -10.30
CA LYS A 92 8.83 -6.30 -11.06
C LYS A 92 9.63 -7.60 -10.94
N ASN A 93 10.94 -7.52 -10.68
CA ASN A 93 11.84 -8.68 -10.58
C ASN A 93 12.04 -9.20 -9.14
N LEU A 94 11.52 -8.49 -8.12
CA LEU A 94 11.70 -8.84 -6.71
C LEU A 94 10.41 -9.30 -6.00
N GLY A 95 9.30 -9.45 -6.73
CA GLY A 95 8.05 -9.95 -6.17
C GLY A 95 7.40 -9.03 -5.12
N LEU A 96 7.80 -7.76 -5.10
CA LEU A 96 7.18 -6.74 -4.26
C LEU A 96 6.04 -6.10 -5.03
N LYS A 97 4.89 -6.11 -4.37
CA LYS A 97 3.57 -5.98 -4.94
C LYS A 97 3.13 -4.51 -4.99
N LEU A 98 2.77 -4.02 -6.18
CA LEU A 98 2.07 -2.73 -6.37
C LEU A 98 0.65 -2.73 -5.80
#